data_AF-A0A1V1ZGT4-F1
#
_entry.id   AF-A0A1V1ZGT4-F1
#
_cell.length_a   1.000
_cell.length_b   1.000
_cell.length_c   1.000
_cell.angle_alpha   90.00
_cell.angle_beta   90.00
_cell.angle_gamma   90.00
#
_symmetry.space_group_name_H-M   'P 1'
#
loop_
_entity.id
_entity.type
_entity.pdbx_description
1 polymer ?
#
loop_
_entity_poly.entity_id
_entity_poly.type
_entity_poly.pdbx_seq_one_letter_code
_entity_poly.pdbx_strand_id
1 'polypeptide(L)'
;MPDGFVYVDSVIPDIKVELRYYSSHNFVGDTITGYQSNRLILTKQAAEALKLVQDELQQQNLCLKVYDGYRPQRAVNHFMEWARNLTDTIQKQEFYPNVNKKYLFRDGYIATRSGHSRGSTLDLTIVDAETLEPLDMGSPYDFFGMPSWVSYEGITKEQKENRQLLQKVMNKHNFRSYSKEWWHFTLRWEPFPDTYFDFPVK
;
A
#
# COMPACT_ATOMS: atom_id res chain seq x y z
N MET A 1 -9.10 -11.55 15.22
CA MET A 1 -7.79 -11.06 14.78
C MET A 1 -6.74 -11.73 15.65
N PRO A 2 -5.63 -12.26 15.09
CA PRO A 2 -4.58 -12.91 15.87
C PRO A 2 -3.89 -11.94 16.85
N ASP A 3 -3.26 -12.49 17.88
CA ASP A 3 -2.45 -11.72 18.82
C ASP A 3 -1.30 -11.01 18.10
N GLY A 4 -0.97 -9.79 18.55
CA GLY A 4 0.06 -8.95 17.94
C GLY A 4 -0.45 -8.04 16.81
N PHE A 5 -1.71 -8.19 16.38
CA PHE A 5 -2.36 -7.28 15.43
C PHE A 5 -3.32 -6.33 16.13
N VAL A 6 -3.50 -5.15 15.54
CA VAL A 6 -4.42 -4.11 16.00
C VAL A 6 -5.18 -3.51 14.83
N TYR A 7 -6.38 -2.99 15.12
CA TYR A 7 -6.99 -2.01 14.24
C TYR A 7 -6.26 -0.68 14.41
N VAL A 8 -5.83 -0.07 13.32
CA VAL A 8 -4.98 1.13 13.39
C VAL A 8 -5.73 2.33 13.96
N ASP A 9 -7.05 2.39 13.78
CA ASP A 9 -7.94 3.41 14.40
C ASP A 9 -7.83 3.45 15.95
N SER A 10 -7.47 2.34 16.59
CA SER A 10 -7.25 2.28 18.05
C SER A 10 -5.93 2.92 18.50
N VAL A 11 -4.97 3.12 17.58
CA VAL A 11 -3.65 3.72 17.84
C VAL A 11 -3.56 5.12 17.25
N ILE A 12 -4.16 5.33 16.07
CA ILE A 12 -4.17 6.57 15.30
C ILE A 12 -5.64 6.88 14.92
N PRO A 13 -6.44 7.49 15.81
CA PRO A 13 -7.88 7.65 15.59
C PRO A 13 -8.28 8.50 14.39
N ASP A 14 -7.38 9.38 13.93
CA ASP A 14 -7.59 10.31 12.83
C ASP A 14 -6.99 9.84 11.49
N ILE A 15 -6.41 8.63 11.46
CA ILE A 15 -5.82 8.04 10.25
C ILE A 15 -6.86 7.97 9.13
N LYS A 16 -6.48 8.36 7.91
CA LYS A 16 -7.35 8.24 6.74
C LYS A 16 -7.12 6.89 6.08
N VAL A 17 -8.21 6.17 5.83
CA VAL A 17 -8.18 4.81 5.29
C VAL A 17 -9.14 4.70 4.12
N GLU A 18 -8.61 4.23 3.00
CA GLU A 18 -9.37 3.91 1.80
C GLU A 18 -8.82 2.59 1.25
N LEU A 19 -9.18 1.48 1.90
CA LEU A 19 -8.69 0.16 1.50
C LEU A 19 -9.19 -0.16 0.09
N ARG A 20 -8.31 -0.03 -0.90
CA ARG A 20 -8.67 -0.16 -2.33
C ARG A 20 -9.19 -1.54 -2.67
N TYR A 21 -8.72 -2.56 -1.96
CA TYR A 21 -9.13 -3.94 -2.12
C TYR A 21 -10.45 -4.32 -1.42
N TYR A 22 -10.99 -3.46 -0.56
CA TYR A 22 -12.38 -3.55 -0.09
C TYR A 22 -13.36 -2.95 -1.12
N SER A 23 -12.87 -2.16 -2.07
CA SER A 23 -13.65 -1.59 -3.16
C SER A 23 -13.40 -2.33 -4.49
N SER A 24 -14.16 -1.99 -5.53
CA SER A 24 -13.88 -2.41 -6.91
C SER A 24 -12.84 -1.54 -7.63
N HIS A 25 -12.44 -0.40 -7.06
CA HIS A 25 -11.43 0.47 -7.68
C HIS A 25 -10.02 0.01 -7.31
N ASN A 26 -9.59 -1.04 -7.99
CA ASN A 26 -8.24 -1.61 -7.96
C ASN A 26 -7.95 -2.29 -9.31
N PHE A 27 -6.73 -2.82 -9.51
CA PHE A 27 -6.32 -3.41 -10.77
C PHE A 27 -7.08 -4.69 -11.17
N VAL A 28 -7.78 -5.35 -10.24
CA VAL A 28 -8.67 -6.50 -10.53
C VAL A 28 -10.05 -6.02 -11.00
N GLY A 29 -10.54 -4.90 -10.49
CA GLY A 29 -11.87 -4.37 -10.81
C GLY A 29 -13.00 -4.97 -9.98
N ASP A 30 -12.68 -5.72 -8.92
CA ASP A 30 -13.63 -6.33 -8.00
C ASP A 30 -13.10 -6.26 -6.56
N THR A 31 -14.00 -6.48 -5.59
CA THR A 31 -13.63 -6.62 -4.18
C THR A 31 -12.76 -7.86 -4.00
N ILE A 32 -11.63 -7.71 -3.33
CA ILE A 32 -10.65 -8.79 -3.22
C ILE A 32 -11.03 -9.74 -2.10
N THR A 33 -10.97 -11.05 -2.39
CA THR A 33 -11.24 -12.10 -1.41
C THR A 33 -10.46 -11.85 -0.11
N GLY A 34 -11.19 -11.81 1.01
CA GLY A 34 -10.64 -11.57 2.34
C GLY A 34 -10.78 -10.14 2.85
N TYR A 35 -11.05 -9.15 1.99
CA TYR A 35 -11.42 -7.80 2.41
C TYR A 35 -12.94 -7.73 2.62
N GLN A 36 -13.37 -7.67 3.88
CA GLN A 36 -14.78 -7.66 4.27
C GLN A 36 -15.20 -6.34 4.93
N SER A 37 -14.26 -5.43 5.18
CA SER A 37 -14.52 -4.08 5.67
C SER A 37 -13.40 -3.10 5.30
N ASN A 38 -13.67 -1.80 5.41
CA ASN A 38 -12.69 -0.72 5.26
C ASN A 38 -11.92 -0.43 6.56
N ARG A 39 -11.47 -1.47 7.27
CA ARG A 39 -10.75 -1.32 8.55
C ARG A 39 -9.28 -1.70 8.42
N LEU A 40 -8.41 -0.72 8.57
CA LEU A 40 -6.97 -0.92 8.48
C LEU A 40 -6.46 -1.76 9.67
N ILE A 41 -5.77 -2.84 9.36
CA ILE A 41 -5.14 -3.74 10.32
C ILE A 41 -3.64 -3.73 10.08
N LEU A 42 -2.85 -3.64 11.16
CA LEU A 42 -1.40 -3.78 11.14
C LEU A 42 -0.96 -4.60 12.37
N THR A 43 0.30 -5.03 12.39
CA THR A 43 0.94 -5.41 13.65
C THR A 43 1.00 -4.21 14.58
N LYS A 44 0.93 -4.45 15.89
CA LYS A 44 0.98 -3.39 16.90
C LYS A 44 2.21 -2.50 16.73
N GLN A 45 3.37 -3.09 16.50
CA GLN A 45 4.64 -2.38 16.29
C GLN A 45 4.62 -1.51 15.04
N ALA A 46 4.01 -1.98 13.95
CA ALA A 46 3.87 -1.18 12.74
C ALA A 46 2.89 -0.01 12.95
N ALA A 47 1.78 -0.23 13.66
CA ALA A 47 0.84 0.85 14.00
C ALA A 47 1.47 1.93 14.91
N GLU A 48 2.26 1.52 15.92
CA GLU A 48 2.99 2.43 16.79
C GLU A 48 4.06 3.23 16.03
N ALA A 49 4.82 2.60 15.12
CA ALA A 49 5.76 3.29 14.26
C ALA A 49 5.06 4.24 13.26
N LEU A 50 3.93 3.81 12.70
CA LEU A 50 3.12 4.64 11.80
C LEU A 50 2.57 5.88 12.49
N LYS A 51 2.24 5.78 13.79
CA LYS A 51 1.80 6.92 14.58
C LYS A 51 2.86 8.02 14.59
N LEU A 52 4.14 7.68 14.70
CA LEU A 52 5.22 8.67 14.68
C LEU A 52 5.35 9.37 13.32
N VAL A 53 5.06 8.66 12.22
CA VAL A 53 4.99 9.24 10.87
C VAL A 53 3.82 10.22 10.78
N GLN A 54 2.63 9.82 11.24
CA GLN A 54 1.44 10.67 11.27
C GLN A 54 1.71 11.95 12.08
N ASP A 55 2.22 11.81 13.30
CA ASP A 55 2.50 12.93 14.21
C ASP A 55 3.53 13.91 13.63
N GLU A 56 4.51 13.43 12.85
CA GLU A 56 5.51 14.29 12.18
C GLU A 56 4.94 15.04 10.97
N LEU A 57 4.08 14.39 10.17
CA LEU A 57 3.43 15.05 9.03
C LEU A 57 2.44 16.13 9.51
N GLN A 58 1.77 15.91 10.63
CA GLN A 58 0.82 16.87 11.20
C GLN A 58 1.47 18.21 11.56
N GLN A 59 2.77 18.22 11.87
CA GLN A 59 3.53 19.47 12.11
C GLN A 59 3.64 20.35 10.85
N GLN A 60 3.33 19.80 9.67
CA GLN A 60 3.39 20.45 8.37
C GLN A 60 2.00 20.60 7.72
N ASN A 61 0.92 20.45 8.49
CA ASN A 61 -0.47 20.42 7.98
C ASN A 61 -0.73 19.28 6.98
N LEU A 62 -0.05 18.15 7.18
CA LEU A 62 -0.17 16.96 6.33
C LEU A 62 -0.61 15.75 7.17
N CYS A 63 -1.29 14.79 6.54
CA CYS A 63 -1.75 13.56 7.16
C CYS A 63 -1.45 12.36 6.25
N LEU A 64 -1.50 11.14 6.79
CA LEU A 64 -1.42 9.92 5.99
C LEU A 64 -2.80 9.50 5.48
N LYS A 65 -2.82 8.95 4.27
CA LYS A 65 -3.93 8.16 3.74
C LYS A 65 -3.42 6.78 3.31
N VAL A 66 -4.00 5.73 3.87
CA VAL A 66 -3.56 4.34 3.67
C VAL A 66 -4.51 3.62 2.71
N TYR A 67 -3.93 2.98 1.70
CA TYR A 67 -4.62 2.22 0.65
C TYR A 67 -4.61 0.71 0.90
N ASP A 68 -3.57 0.21 1.58
CA ASP A 68 -3.52 -1.18 2.06
C ASP A 68 -2.61 -1.34 3.28
N GLY A 69 -2.87 -2.36 4.09
CA GLY A 69 -2.10 -2.74 5.27
C GLY A 69 -1.92 -4.24 5.33
N TYR A 70 -2.38 -4.89 6.40
CA TYR A 70 -2.47 -6.35 6.42
C TYR A 70 -3.34 -6.87 5.25
N ARG A 71 -2.74 -7.72 4.42
CA ARG A 71 -3.38 -8.38 3.28
C ARG A 71 -3.46 -9.89 3.52
N PRO A 72 -4.66 -10.50 3.58
CA PRO A 72 -4.78 -11.94 3.75
C PRO A 72 -4.13 -12.73 2.61
N GLN A 73 -3.54 -13.90 2.87
CA GLN A 73 -2.98 -14.74 1.80
C GLN A 73 -4.03 -15.11 0.73
N ARG A 74 -5.31 -15.27 1.08
CA ARG A 74 -6.39 -15.47 0.11
C ARG A 74 -6.58 -14.30 -0.86
N ALA A 75 -6.25 -13.07 -0.45
CA ALA A 75 -6.25 -11.91 -1.35
C ALA A 75 -5.10 -12.01 -2.36
N VAL A 76 -3.92 -12.43 -1.91
CA VAL A 76 -2.77 -12.73 -2.78
C VAL A 76 -3.13 -13.85 -3.77
N ASN A 77 -3.83 -14.88 -3.32
CA ASN A 77 -4.30 -15.96 -4.19
C ASN A 77 -5.29 -15.45 -5.25
N HIS A 78 -6.22 -14.57 -4.88
CA HIS A 78 -7.13 -13.93 -5.83
C HIS A 78 -6.38 -13.12 -6.88
N PHE A 79 -5.35 -12.35 -6.49
CA PHE A 79 -4.47 -11.66 -7.44
C PHE A 79 -3.76 -12.62 -8.40
N MET A 80 -3.33 -13.78 -7.92
CA MET A 80 -2.70 -14.80 -8.77
C MET A 80 -3.69 -15.40 -9.78
N GLU A 81 -4.91 -15.70 -9.36
CA GLU A 81 -5.98 -16.22 -10.22
C GLU A 81 -6.32 -15.20 -11.31
N TRP A 82 -6.52 -13.94 -10.93
CA TRP A 82 -6.72 -12.84 -11.87
C TRP A 82 -5.54 -12.70 -12.84
N ALA A 83 -4.29 -12.71 -12.35
CA ALA A 83 -3.11 -12.53 -13.19
C ALA A 83 -2.93 -13.67 -14.21
N ARG A 84 -3.40 -14.88 -13.91
CA ARG A 84 -3.42 -16.03 -14.82
C ARG A 84 -4.52 -15.93 -15.88
N ASN A 85 -5.61 -15.23 -15.59
CA ASN A 85 -6.66 -14.94 -16.57
C ASN A 85 -6.22 -13.80 -17.52
N LEU A 86 -5.52 -14.15 -18.60
CA LEU A 86 -4.94 -13.17 -19.52
C LEU A 86 -5.98 -12.37 -20.33
N THR A 87 -7.22 -12.84 -20.43
CA THR A 87 -8.30 -12.14 -21.15
C THR A 87 -8.97 -11.06 -20.31
N ASP A 88 -8.82 -11.12 -18.99
CA ASP A 88 -9.34 -10.08 -18.10
C ASP A 88 -8.39 -8.87 -18.10
N THR A 89 -8.76 -7.85 -18.87
CA THR A 89 -8.01 -6.59 -19.01
C THR A 89 -8.87 -5.37 -18.74
N ILE A 90 -9.94 -5.50 -17.97
CA ILE A 90 -10.92 -4.44 -17.71
C ILE A 90 -10.21 -3.17 -17.22
N GLN A 91 -9.31 -3.33 -16.25
CA GLN A 91 -8.59 -2.24 -15.57
C GLN A 91 -7.23 -1.91 -16.20
N LYS A 92 -6.89 -2.51 -17.35
CA LYS A 92 -5.57 -2.35 -17.96
C LYS A 92 -5.21 -0.91 -18.26
N GLN A 93 -6.14 -0.14 -18.81
CA GLN A 93 -5.86 1.22 -19.27
C GLN A 93 -5.45 2.15 -18.13
N GLU A 94 -6.00 1.92 -16.94
CA GLU A 94 -5.70 2.71 -15.75
C GLU A 94 -4.45 2.21 -15.04
N PHE A 95 -4.38 0.91 -14.72
CA PHE A 95 -3.36 0.39 -13.81
C PHE A 95 -2.11 -0.13 -14.50
N TYR A 96 -2.18 -0.59 -15.76
CA TYR A 96 -1.03 -1.21 -16.43
C TYR A 96 -1.06 -1.07 -17.96
N PRO A 97 -1.25 0.16 -18.50
CA PRO A 97 -1.52 0.37 -19.93
C PRO A 97 -0.40 -0.14 -20.82
N ASN A 98 0.85 -0.01 -20.35
CA ASN A 98 2.06 -0.32 -21.10
C ASN A 98 2.68 -1.68 -20.74
N VAL A 99 2.06 -2.43 -19.82
CA VAL A 99 2.57 -3.74 -19.38
C VAL A 99 1.69 -4.85 -19.94
N ASN A 100 2.33 -5.89 -20.50
CA ASN A 100 1.62 -7.08 -20.90
C ASN A 100 1.32 -7.93 -19.66
N LYS A 101 0.04 -8.27 -19.43
CA LYS A 101 -0.43 -9.00 -18.22
C LYS A 101 0.38 -10.27 -17.94
N LYS A 102 0.83 -10.98 -18.98
CA LYS A 102 1.67 -12.19 -18.85
C LYS A 102 3.03 -11.95 -18.17
N TYR A 103 3.49 -10.71 -18.09
CA TYR A 103 4.76 -10.32 -17.48
C TYR A 103 4.62 -9.80 -16.04
N LEU A 104 3.41 -9.64 -15.50
CA LEU A 104 3.22 -9.06 -14.16
C LEU A 104 3.98 -9.81 -13.05
N PHE A 105 4.04 -11.14 -13.13
CA PHE A 105 4.85 -11.96 -12.21
C PHE A 105 6.36 -11.76 -12.42
N ARG A 106 6.81 -11.82 -13.69
CA ARG A 106 8.23 -11.69 -14.05
C ARG A 106 8.78 -10.32 -13.63
N ASP A 107 7.97 -9.28 -13.84
CA ASP A 107 8.36 -7.90 -13.59
C ASP A 107 8.19 -7.52 -12.10
N GLY A 108 7.64 -8.42 -11.28
CA GLY A 108 7.57 -8.31 -9.82
C GLY A 108 6.40 -7.50 -9.28
N TYR A 109 5.39 -7.19 -10.11
CA TYR A 109 4.18 -6.46 -9.67
C TYR A 109 3.18 -7.36 -8.94
N ILE A 110 3.22 -8.67 -9.20
CA ILE A 110 2.42 -9.67 -8.49
C ILE A 110 3.36 -10.71 -7.88
N ALA A 111 3.22 -10.96 -6.59
CA ALA A 111 3.99 -11.94 -5.84
C ALA A 111 3.10 -13.09 -5.35
N THR A 112 3.64 -14.30 -5.26
CA THR A 112 2.94 -15.46 -4.68
C THR A 112 2.86 -15.39 -3.15
N ARG A 113 3.77 -14.61 -2.54
CA ARG A 113 3.83 -14.28 -1.13
C ARG A 113 4.07 -12.78 -1.00
N SER A 114 3.23 -12.10 -0.24
CA SER A 114 3.31 -10.64 -0.06
C SER A 114 3.84 -10.28 1.32
N GLY A 115 4.63 -9.21 1.41
CA GLY A 115 5.03 -8.61 2.68
C GLY A 115 3.82 -8.22 3.54
N HIS A 116 2.73 -7.76 2.90
CA HIS A 116 1.48 -7.39 3.55
C HIS A 116 0.84 -8.53 4.35
N SER A 117 1.02 -9.78 3.92
CA SER A 117 0.48 -10.93 4.65
C SER A 117 1.23 -11.21 5.95
N ARG A 118 2.35 -10.53 6.21
CA ARG A 118 3.07 -10.54 7.50
C ARG A 118 2.63 -9.42 8.44
N GLY A 119 1.78 -8.51 7.95
CA GLY A 119 1.07 -7.51 8.77
C GLY A 119 1.82 -6.22 9.07
N SER A 120 3.07 -6.08 8.63
CA SER A 120 3.90 -4.89 8.90
C SER A 120 4.32 -4.14 7.64
N THR A 121 3.61 -4.41 6.55
CA THR A 121 3.76 -3.75 5.27
C THR A 121 2.48 -3.00 4.96
N LEU A 122 2.62 -1.82 4.37
CA LEU A 122 1.50 -0.94 4.04
C LEU A 122 1.80 -0.12 2.79
N ASP A 123 0.72 0.28 2.14
CA ASP A 123 0.71 1.13 0.96
C ASP A 123 -0.03 2.42 1.30
N LEU A 124 0.61 3.58 1.10
CA LEU A 124 0.06 4.85 1.54
C LEU A 124 0.55 6.05 0.74
N THR A 125 -0.14 7.17 0.93
CA THR A 125 0.28 8.50 0.46
C THR A 125 0.14 9.54 1.57
N ILE A 126 0.60 10.75 1.28
CA ILE A 126 0.37 11.94 2.09
C ILE A 126 -0.81 12.71 1.51
N VAL A 127 -1.64 13.27 2.37
CA VAL A 127 -2.72 14.18 2.03
C VAL A 127 -2.53 15.51 2.76
N ASP A 128 -3.07 16.57 2.18
CA ASP A 128 -3.29 17.83 2.90
C ASP A 128 -4.30 17.61 4.05
N ALA A 129 -4.01 18.13 5.24
CA ALA A 129 -4.80 17.84 6.43
C ALA A 129 -6.19 18.51 6.44
N GLU A 130 -6.36 19.61 5.69
CA GLU A 130 -7.62 20.36 5.62
C GLU A 130 -8.53 19.83 4.52
N THR A 131 -7.99 19.69 3.31
CA THR A 131 -8.72 19.28 2.11
C THR A 131 -8.82 17.77 1.96
N LEU A 132 -7.93 17.01 2.60
CA LEU A 132 -7.76 15.56 2.45
C LEU A 132 -7.37 15.12 1.02
N GLU A 133 -6.97 16.08 0.19
CA GLU A 133 -6.48 15.81 -1.17
C GLU A 133 -5.09 15.17 -1.11
N PRO A 134 -4.85 14.05 -1.81
CA PRO A 134 -3.54 13.46 -1.92
C PRO A 134 -2.54 14.38 -2.58
N LEU A 135 -1.32 14.43 -2.05
CA LEU A 135 -0.20 15.03 -2.77
C LEU A 135 0.00 14.27 -4.09
N ASP A 136 0.26 15.02 -5.17
CA ASP A 136 0.53 14.42 -6.46
C ASP A 136 1.89 13.72 -6.44
N MET A 137 1.86 12.40 -6.57
CA MET A 137 3.04 11.54 -6.58
C MET A 137 3.50 11.21 -8.01
N GLY A 138 2.85 11.72 -9.06
CA GLY A 138 3.22 11.54 -10.47
C GLY A 138 2.83 10.19 -11.09
N SER A 139 2.19 9.32 -10.31
CA SER A 139 1.51 8.11 -10.81
C SER A 139 0.49 7.67 -9.76
N PRO A 140 -0.63 7.04 -10.16
CA PRO A 140 -1.61 6.54 -9.21
C PRO A 140 -1.06 5.37 -8.39
N TYR A 141 -1.72 5.08 -7.26
CA TYR A 141 -1.53 3.83 -6.51
C TYR A 141 -1.81 2.61 -7.39
N ASP A 142 -1.12 1.50 -7.14
CA ASP A 142 -1.22 0.25 -7.90
C ASP A 142 -0.89 0.37 -9.40
N PHE A 143 -0.24 1.46 -9.83
CA PHE A 143 0.20 1.60 -11.20
C PHE A 143 1.39 0.66 -11.48
N PHE A 144 1.21 -0.34 -12.33
CA PHE A 144 2.27 -1.26 -12.75
C PHE A 144 3.06 -0.65 -13.91
N GLY A 145 4.12 0.07 -13.58
CA GLY A 145 5.04 0.62 -14.56
C GLY A 145 6.21 1.38 -13.94
N MET A 146 7.16 1.74 -14.79
CA MET A 146 8.31 2.58 -14.39
C MET A 146 7.90 3.89 -13.70
N PRO A 147 6.80 4.58 -14.07
CA PRO A 147 6.33 5.75 -13.32
C PRO A 147 6.20 5.53 -11.81
N SER A 148 5.90 4.32 -11.35
CA SER A 148 5.76 4.02 -9.92
C SER A 148 7.08 3.86 -9.19
N TRP A 149 8.19 3.69 -9.91
CA TRP A 149 9.49 3.43 -9.31
C TRP A 149 9.98 4.68 -8.56
N VAL A 150 10.58 4.48 -7.40
CA VAL A 150 11.10 5.57 -6.55
C VAL A 150 12.12 6.43 -7.31
N SER A 151 12.92 5.82 -8.19
CA SER A 151 13.96 6.47 -8.99
C SER A 151 13.48 6.98 -10.36
N TYR A 152 12.17 7.05 -10.60
CA TYR A 152 11.66 7.48 -11.90
C TYR A 152 11.88 8.98 -12.12
N GLU A 153 12.56 9.33 -13.21
CA GLU A 153 12.94 10.72 -13.50
C GLU A 153 11.89 11.51 -14.30
N GLY A 154 10.93 10.82 -14.93
CA GLY A 154 9.92 11.40 -15.84
C GLY A 154 8.72 12.07 -15.16
N ILE A 155 8.88 12.53 -13.91
CA ILE A 155 7.88 13.24 -13.10
C ILE A 155 8.36 14.66 -12.79
N THR A 156 7.43 15.54 -12.44
CA THR A 156 7.72 16.94 -12.12
C THR A 156 8.61 17.05 -10.87
N LYS A 157 9.22 18.23 -10.69
CA LYS A 157 10.04 18.51 -9.49
C LYS A 157 9.21 18.37 -8.21
N GLU A 158 8.00 18.91 -8.20
CA GLU A 158 7.06 18.82 -7.07
C GLU A 158 6.69 17.37 -6.74
N GLN A 159 6.38 16.55 -7.76
CA GLN A 159 6.10 15.12 -7.57
C GLN A 159 7.30 14.37 -6.97
N LYS A 160 8.53 14.74 -7.36
CA LYS A 160 9.77 14.18 -6.75
C LYS A 160 9.91 14.61 -5.29
N GLU A 161 9.66 15.87 -4.98
CA GLU A 161 9.71 16.40 -3.61
C GLU A 161 8.66 15.72 -2.71
N ASN A 162 7.45 15.48 -3.22
CA ASN A 162 6.39 14.73 -2.51
C ASN A 162 6.81 13.29 -2.20
N ARG A 163 7.37 12.57 -3.18
CA ARG A 163 7.92 11.22 -2.96
C ARG A 163 9.07 11.24 -1.97
N GLN A 164 9.98 12.21 -2.06
CA GLN A 164 11.11 12.34 -1.15
C GLN A 164 10.67 12.64 0.28
N LEU A 165 9.66 13.48 0.48
CA LEU A 165 9.06 13.74 1.78
C LEU A 165 8.52 12.44 2.39
N LEU A 166 7.71 11.70 1.64
CA LEU A 166 7.17 10.42 2.08
C LEU A 166 8.29 9.43 2.44
N GLN A 167 9.26 9.24 1.54
CA GLN A 167 10.41 8.36 1.79
C GLN A 167 11.19 8.78 3.03
N LYS A 168 11.46 10.08 3.22
CA LYS A 168 12.23 10.60 4.34
C LYS A 168 11.56 10.30 5.68
N VAL A 169 10.27 10.64 5.81
CA VAL A 169 9.55 10.47 7.08
C VAL A 169 9.34 8.98 7.39
N MET A 170 8.97 8.17 6.39
CA MET A 170 8.83 6.71 6.57
C MET A 170 10.15 6.06 6.97
N ASN A 171 11.27 6.38 6.30
CA ASN A 171 12.58 5.81 6.64
C ASN A 171 13.05 6.23 8.04
N LYS A 172 12.79 7.48 8.45
CA LYS A 172 13.12 7.99 9.79
C LYS A 172 12.44 7.17 10.89
N HIS A 173 11.21 6.71 10.66
CA HIS A 173 10.44 5.90 11.60
C HIS A 173 10.52 4.39 11.30
N ASN A 174 11.68 3.93 10.83
CA ASN A 174 12.05 2.52 10.67
C ASN A 174 11.28 1.72 9.61
N PHE A 175 10.60 2.38 8.69
CA PHE A 175 10.12 1.71 7.48
C PHE A 175 11.23 1.62 6.44
N ARG A 176 11.14 0.63 5.55
CA ARG A 176 11.95 0.50 4.33
C ARG A 176 11.02 0.52 3.13
N SER A 177 11.40 1.22 2.08
CA SER A 177 10.62 1.27 0.83
C SER A 177 10.94 0.11 -0.11
N TYR A 178 10.02 -0.14 -1.03
CA TYR A 178 10.26 -0.97 -2.21
C TYR A 178 10.56 -0.09 -3.43
N SER A 179 11.64 -0.38 -4.16
CA SER A 179 12.15 0.53 -5.19
C SER A 179 11.22 0.71 -6.39
N LYS A 180 10.31 -0.23 -6.66
CA LYS A 180 9.38 -0.19 -7.79
C LYS A 180 8.03 0.46 -7.47
N GLU A 181 7.77 0.78 -6.21
CA GLU A 181 6.47 1.26 -5.74
C GLU A 181 6.68 2.39 -4.73
N TRP A 182 6.42 3.63 -5.13
CA TRP A 182 6.66 4.81 -4.27
C TRP A 182 5.84 4.81 -2.98
N TRP A 183 4.71 4.11 -2.96
CA TRP A 183 3.75 4.02 -1.85
C TRP A 183 4.06 2.90 -0.86
N HIS A 184 4.93 1.94 -1.21
CA HIS A 184 5.06 0.67 -0.50
C HIS A 184 6.17 0.69 0.54
N PHE A 185 5.80 0.37 1.78
CA PHE A 185 6.71 0.40 2.93
C PHE A 185 6.54 -0.82 3.83
N THR A 186 7.65 -1.34 4.35
CA THR A 186 7.65 -2.44 5.34
C THR A 186 8.43 -2.02 6.57
N LEU A 187 7.94 -2.33 7.78
CA LEU A 187 8.70 -2.13 9.01
C LEU A 187 9.97 -3.00 9.01
N ARG A 188 11.14 -2.42 9.30
CA ARG A 188 12.43 -3.14 9.23
C ARG A 188 12.54 -4.32 10.20
N TRP A 189 12.07 -4.14 11.43
CA TRP A 189 12.12 -5.12 12.51
C TRP A 189 10.71 -5.65 12.80
N GLU A 190 10.02 -6.07 11.75
CA GLU A 190 8.67 -6.61 11.87
C GLU A 190 8.62 -7.87 12.76
N PRO A 191 7.55 -8.07 13.55
CA PRO A 191 7.45 -9.17 14.50
C PRO A 191 7.27 -10.55 13.84
N PHE A 192 6.82 -10.59 12.58
CA PHE A 192 6.43 -11.82 11.89
C PHE A 192 7.11 -11.99 10.52
N PRO A 193 8.45 -11.94 10.42
CA PRO A 193 9.14 -11.86 9.13
C PRO A 193 8.93 -13.09 8.22
N ASP A 194 8.59 -14.24 8.81
CA ASP A 194 8.42 -15.52 8.11
C ASP A 194 6.98 -16.08 8.17
N THR A 195 6.03 -15.35 8.76
CA THR A 195 4.65 -15.83 8.95
C THR A 195 3.67 -15.07 8.07
N TYR A 196 3.02 -15.80 7.15
CA TYR A 196 2.03 -15.25 6.22
C TYR A 196 0.64 -15.63 6.72
N PHE A 197 -0.11 -14.63 7.20
CA PHE A 197 -1.42 -14.82 7.79
C PHE A 197 -2.53 -14.81 6.75
N ASP A 198 -3.63 -15.51 7.04
CA ASP A 198 -4.80 -15.61 6.17
C ASP A 198 -6.15 -15.42 6.91
N PHE A 199 -6.20 -14.53 7.90
CA PHE A 199 -7.48 -14.14 8.50
C PHE A 199 -8.11 -13.00 7.68
N PRO A 200 -9.45 -12.89 7.59
CA PRO A 200 -10.08 -11.81 6.83
C PRO A 200 -9.93 -10.45 7.52
N VAL A 201 -9.88 -9.39 6.71
CA VAL A 201 -10.02 -7.99 7.17
C VAL A 201 -11.51 -7.75 7.44
N LYS A 202 -11.87 -7.54 8.71
CA LYS A 202 -13.25 -7.41 9.22
C LYS A 202 -13.36 -6.21 10.14
#